data_AF-A0A2P6RZ46-F1
#
_entry.id   AF-A0A2P6RZ46-F1
#
_cell.length_a   1.000
_cell.length_b   1.000
_cell.length_c   1.000
_cell.angle_alpha   90.00
_cell.angle_beta   90.00
_cell.angle_gamma   90.00
#
_symmetry.space_group_name_H-M   'P 1'
#
loop_
_entity.id
_entity.type
_entity.pdbx_description
1 polymer ?
#
loop_
_entity_poly.entity_id
_entity_poly.type
_entity_poly.pdbx_seq_one_letter_code
_entity_poly.pdbx_strand_id
1 'polypeptide(L)'
;MAESAQSSSDTTIQLHGEEFWPLSGKPYFDIILAKTHVKPYYKLGIPAKLHPILPSCSFPTVLTFAGKSWEMTCDGSNKKHKGLDKESWKAFIDDNNLKAGDGCVFEVMECSSTKLVLRVQILRGDIPAELLEKEKGDEAEKPIIL
;
A
#
# COMPACT_ATOMS: atom_id res chain seq x y z
N MET A 1 35.50 -15.83 16.48
CA MET A 1 35.26 -14.49 17.08
C MET A 1 34.95 -13.54 15.96
N ALA A 2 33.79 -12.88 16.06
CA ALA A 2 33.30 -11.72 15.30
C ALA A 2 33.08 -11.84 13.78
N GLU A 3 31.80 -12.03 13.47
CA GLU A 3 31.06 -11.65 12.27
C GLU A 3 30.99 -10.11 12.15
N SER A 4 30.97 -9.57 10.94
CA SER A 4 30.49 -8.21 10.68
C SER A 4 29.92 -8.14 9.27
N ALA A 5 28.59 -8.28 9.19
CA ALA A 5 27.80 -7.93 8.03
C ALA A 5 27.72 -6.41 7.90
N GLN A 6 27.99 -5.89 6.70
CA GLN A 6 27.84 -4.47 6.40
C GLN A 6 26.36 -4.12 6.19
N SER A 7 25.97 -3.07 6.92
CA SER A 7 24.66 -2.43 6.97
C SER A 7 24.25 -1.89 5.59
N SER A 8 23.07 -2.31 5.13
CA SER A 8 22.42 -1.78 3.91
C SER A 8 21.77 -0.44 4.25
N SER A 9 22.31 0.66 3.74
CA SER A 9 21.80 2.02 3.93
C SER A 9 20.46 2.24 3.21
N ASP A 10 19.40 2.55 3.98
CA ASP A 10 18.10 2.99 3.45
C ASP A 10 18.29 4.39 2.85
N THR A 11 18.24 4.52 1.52
CA THR A 11 18.49 5.79 0.83
C THR A 11 17.17 6.52 0.65
N THR A 12 16.94 7.56 1.46
CA THR A 12 15.78 8.44 1.33
C THR A 12 15.85 9.26 0.04
N ILE A 13 14.79 9.22 -0.77
CA ILE A 13 14.61 10.11 -1.93
C ILE A 13 13.44 11.05 -1.62
N GLN A 14 13.62 12.35 -1.86
CA GLN A 14 12.53 13.32 -1.73
C GLN A 14 11.96 13.67 -3.10
N LEU A 15 10.65 13.44 -3.28
CA LEU A 15 9.88 13.93 -4.42
C LEU A 15 8.73 14.76 -3.86
N HIS A 16 8.62 16.02 -4.29
CA HIS A 16 7.57 16.96 -3.85
C HIS A 16 7.47 17.19 -2.32
N GLY A 17 8.56 16.96 -1.58
CA GLY A 17 8.58 17.10 -0.12
C GLY A 17 8.00 15.90 0.64
N GLU A 18 7.63 14.83 -0.06
CA GLU A 18 7.27 13.56 0.53
C GLU A 18 8.49 12.63 0.55
N GLU A 19 8.73 12.02 1.71
CA GLU A 19 9.83 11.06 1.90
C GLU A 19 9.47 9.74 1.20
N PHE A 20 10.18 9.44 0.12
CA PHE A 20 10.02 8.22 -0.65
C PHE A 20 11.17 7.25 -0.38
N TRP A 21 10.83 5.96 -0.39
CA TRP A 21 11.77 4.89 -0.08
C TRP A 21 11.85 3.93 -1.25
N PRO A 22 12.98 3.85 -1.96
CA PRO A 22 13.17 2.85 -2.99
C PRO A 22 12.88 1.45 -2.43
N LEU A 23 12.21 0.63 -3.23
CA LEU A 23 11.99 -0.78 -2.87
C LEU A 23 13.36 -1.44 -2.66
N SER A 24 13.50 -2.16 -1.55
CA SER A 24 14.75 -2.80 -1.12
C SER A 24 15.06 -4.12 -1.84
N GLY A 25 14.30 -4.45 -2.89
CA GLY A 25 14.37 -5.74 -3.60
C GLY A 25 13.64 -6.88 -2.88
N LYS A 26 12.95 -6.60 -1.76
CA LYS A 26 12.09 -7.58 -1.07
C LYS A 26 10.79 -7.80 -1.86
N PRO A 27 10.08 -8.92 -1.60
CA PRO A 27 8.77 -9.14 -2.19
C PRO A 27 7.83 -7.97 -1.86
N TYR A 28 7.11 -7.49 -2.87
CA TYR A 28 6.15 -6.42 -2.71
C TYR A 28 4.92 -6.64 -3.58
N PHE A 29 3.89 -5.86 -3.31
CA PHE A 29 2.74 -5.73 -4.19
C PHE A 29 2.17 -4.33 -4.13
N ASP A 30 1.51 -3.94 -5.19
CA ASP A 30 0.82 -2.68 -5.33
C ASP A 30 -0.67 -2.90 -5.57
N ILE A 31 -1.47 -1.90 -5.19
CA ILE A 31 -2.87 -1.80 -5.55
C ILE A 31 -3.19 -0.34 -5.89
N ILE A 32 -4.08 -0.15 -6.85
CA ILE A 32 -4.86 1.09 -6.95
C ILE A 32 -6.14 0.87 -6.15
N LEU A 33 -6.45 1.80 -5.25
CA LEU A 33 -7.62 1.70 -4.40
C LEU A 33 -8.89 1.85 -5.25
N ALA A 34 -9.70 0.78 -5.29
CA ALA A 34 -11.03 0.80 -5.88
C ALA A 34 -12.07 1.28 -4.86
N LYS A 35 -13.28 1.61 -5.33
CA LYS A 35 -14.41 2.01 -4.47
C LYS A 35 -14.73 0.99 -3.36
N THR A 36 -14.46 -0.30 -3.60
CA THR A 36 -14.63 -1.37 -2.62
C THR A 36 -13.60 -1.35 -1.50
N HIS A 37 -12.40 -0.78 -1.74
CA HIS A 37 -11.31 -0.75 -0.76
C HIS A 37 -11.48 0.38 0.25
N VAL A 38 -12.24 1.44 -0.08
CA VAL A 38 -12.44 2.63 0.75
C VAL A 38 -13.88 2.74 1.23
N LYS A 39 -14.25 3.90 1.80
CA LYS A 39 -15.61 4.21 2.23
C LYS A 39 -16.64 3.95 1.10
N PRO A 40 -17.78 3.30 1.40
CA PRO A 40 -18.23 2.79 2.70
C PRO A 40 -17.86 1.33 2.99
N TYR A 41 -17.19 0.62 2.07
CA TYR A 41 -17.11 -0.84 2.10
C TYR A 41 -15.89 -1.38 2.86
N TYR A 42 -14.72 -0.77 2.68
CA TYR A 42 -13.46 -1.16 3.34
C TYR A 42 -13.09 -2.64 3.20
N LYS A 43 -13.23 -3.21 1.99
CA LYS A 43 -12.86 -4.59 1.71
C LYS A 43 -11.57 -4.62 0.91
N LEU A 44 -10.50 -5.16 1.48
CA LEU A 44 -9.26 -5.43 0.74
C LEU A 44 -8.94 -6.92 0.74
N GLY A 45 -8.94 -7.50 -0.46
CA GLY A 45 -8.41 -8.84 -0.70
C GLY A 45 -6.92 -8.78 -1.03
N ILE A 46 -6.16 -9.73 -0.51
CA ILE A 46 -4.74 -9.87 -0.86
C ILE A 46 -4.62 -10.52 -2.25
N PRO A 47 -3.83 -9.93 -3.17
CA PRO A 47 -3.59 -10.50 -4.49
C PRO A 47 -3.08 -11.95 -4.43
N ALA A 48 -3.62 -12.81 -5.30
CA ALA A 48 -3.29 -14.24 -5.35
C ALA A 48 -1.78 -14.52 -5.50
N LYS A 49 -1.05 -13.62 -6.16
CA LYS A 49 0.41 -13.68 -6.33
C LYS A 49 1.19 -13.77 -5.01
N LEU A 50 0.62 -13.32 -3.89
CA LEU A 50 1.27 -13.35 -2.57
C LEU A 50 0.79 -14.51 -1.69
N HIS A 51 -0.26 -15.22 -2.08
CA HIS A 51 -0.77 -16.33 -1.27
C HIS A 51 0.30 -17.37 -0.91
N PRO A 52 1.30 -17.69 -1.79
CA PRO A 52 2.37 -18.63 -1.47
C PRO A 52 3.31 -18.17 -0.36
N ILE A 53 3.49 -16.86 -0.16
CA ILE A 53 4.39 -16.32 0.87
C ILE A 53 3.66 -16.08 2.20
N LEU A 54 2.33 -16.03 2.18
CA LEU A 54 1.53 -15.75 3.38
C LEU A 54 1.22 -17.02 4.18
N PRO A 55 1.22 -16.95 5.52
CA PRO A 55 0.73 -18.02 6.36
C PRO A 55 -0.67 -18.51 5.95
N SER A 56 -0.94 -19.79 6.19
CA SER A 56 -2.23 -20.44 5.85
C SER A 56 -3.23 -20.42 7.01
N CYS A 57 -2.96 -19.63 8.04
CA CYS A 57 -3.82 -19.39 9.20
C CYS A 57 -4.17 -17.90 9.28
N SER A 58 -5.02 -17.51 10.24
CA SER A 58 -5.12 -16.11 10.62
C SER A 58 -3.81 -15.67 11.29
N PHE A 59 -3.23 -14.54 10.88
CA PHE A 59 -1.96 -14.07 11.43
C PHE A 59 -1.93 -12.55 11.65
N PRO A 60 -1.28 -12.08 12.73
CA PRO A 60 -1.04 -10.67 12.97
C PRO A 60 -0.27 -10.04 11.81
N THR A 61 -0.75 -8.89 11.34
CA THR A 61 -0.13 -8.09 10.29
C THR A 61 0.01 -6.65 10.77
N VAL A 62 1.16 -6.05 10.49
CA VAL A 62 1.43 -4.64 10.82
C VAL A 62 1.73 -3.89 9.53
N LEU A 63 0.97 -2.83 9.25
CA LEU A 63 1.31 -1.87 8.21
C LEU A 63 2.12 -0.74 8.82
N THR A 64 3.21 -0.33 8.18
CA THR A 64 4.00 0.83 8.60
C THR A 64 4.05 1.89 7.50
N PHE A 65 3.76 3.13 7.84
CA PHE A 65 3.82 4.27 6.92
C PHE A 65 4.16 5.54 7.68
N ALA A 66 5.11 6.34 7.15
CA ALA A 66 5.52 7.63 7.71
C ALA A 66 5.78 7.61 9.23
N GLY A 67 6.50 6.58 9.72
CA GLY A 67 6.82 6.41 11.14
C GLY A 67 5.66 5.95 12.03
N LYS A 68 4.46 5.73 11.48
CA LYS A 68 3.29 5.18 12.18
C LYS A 68 3.08 3.71 11.84
N SER A 69 2.33 3.02 12.69
CA SER A 69 1.99 1.60 12.53
C SER A 69 0.50 1.33 12.78
N TRP A 70 -0.06 0.43 11.98
CA TRP A 70 -1.44 -0.06 12.13
C TRP A 70 -1.41 -1.57 12.30
N GLU A 71 -1.89 -2.04 13.44
CA GLU A 71 -2.05 -3.46 13.73
C GLU A 71 -3.36 -3.97 13.15
N MET A 72 -3.30 -5.12 12.49
CA MET A 72 -4.44 -5.76 11.87
C MET A 72 -4.28 -7.27 11.82
N THR A 73 -5.36 -7.93 11.46
CA THR A 73 -5.34 -9.38 11.24
C THR A 73 -5.50 -9.65 9.75
N CYS A 74 -4.62 -10.46 9.18
CA CYS A 74 -4.82 -11.01 7.85
C CYS A 74 -5.49 -12.39 8.01
N ASP A 75 -6.69 -12.53 7.46
CA ASP A 75 -7.35 -13.82 7.39
C ASP A 75 -6.68 -14.65 6.27
N GLY A 76 -5.79 -15.56 6.68
CA GLY A 76 -5.19 -16.55 5.80
C GLY A 76 -5.90 -17.91 5.83
N SER A 77 -6.99 -18.06 6.60
CA SER A 77 -7.70 -19.34 6.78
C SER A 77 -8.42 -19.81 5.52
N ASN A 78 -8.91 -18.86 4.71
CA ASN A 78 -9.53 -19.15 3.44
C ASN A 78 -8.48 -19.23 2.31
N LYS A 79 -8.30 -20.42 1.76
CA LYS A 79 -7.35 -20.68 0.66
C LYS A 79 -7.64 -19.91 -0.64
N LYS A 80 -8.89 -19.45 -0.84
CA LYS A 80 -9.31 -18.73 -2.06
C LYS A 80 -9.39 -17.22 -1.88
N HIS A 81 -9.64 -16.76 -0.65
CA HIS A 81 -9.85 -15.36 -0.34
C HIS A 81 -9.09 -14.98 0.93
N LYS A 82 -7.81 -14.63 0.78
CA LYS A 82 -7.05 -13.99 1.85
C LYS A 82 -7.36 -12.49 1.84
N GLY A 83 -7.57 -11.89 3.01
CA GLY A 83 -7.95 -10.49 3.13
C GLY A 83 -7.56 -9.90 4.47
N LEU A 84 -7.55 -8.57 4.54
CA LEU A 84 -7.34 -7.86 5.79
C LEU A 84 -8.67 -7.71 6.54
N ASP A 85 -8.61 -7.75 7.87
CA ASP A 85 -9.76 -7.45 8.71
C ASP A 85 -10.33 -6.07 8.36
N LYS A 86 -11.66 -6.00 8.26
CA LYS A 86 -12.37 -4.83 7.78
C LYS A 86 -12.18 -3.62 8.72
N GLU A 87 -12.26 -3.82 10.03
CA GLU A 87 -12.22 -2.72 10.99
C GLU A 87 -10.80 -2.13 11.06
N SER A 88 -9.78 -2.98 11.08
CA SER A 88 -8.39 -2.50 11.06
C SER A 88 -8.01 -1.86 9.72
N TRP A 89 -8.47 -2.42 8.59
CA TRP A 89 -8.26 -1.80 7.28
C TRP A 89 -8.97 -0.45 7.16
N LYS A 90 -10.18 -0.34 7.71
CA LYS A 90 -10.93 0.91 7.79
C LYS A 90 -10.14 1.99 8.54
N ALA A 91 -9.57 1.66 9.70
CA ALA A 91 -8.74 2.60 10.46
C ALA A 91 -7.56 3.12 9.62
N PHE A 92 -6.83 2.22 8.93
CA PHE A 92 -5.74 2.62 8.05
C PHE A 92 -6.19 3.56 6.92
N ILE A 93 -7.33 3.28 6.27
CA ILE A 93 -7.89 4.13 5.21
C ILE A 93 -8.26 5.52 5.73
N ASP A 94 -8.98 5.58 6.86
CA ASP A 94 -9.50 6.83 7.41
C ASP A 94 -8.37 7.70 7.97
N ASP A 95 -7.45 7.12 8.74
CA ASP A 95 -6.33 7.85 9.37
C ASP A 95 -5.38 8.48 8.35
N ASN A 96 -5.24 7.85 7.17
CA ASN A 96 -4.42 8.34 6.07
C ASN A 96 -5.23 9.07 4.99
N ASN A 97 -6.53 9.27 5.22
CA ASN A 97 -7.43 10.01 4.32
C ASN A 97 -7.37 9.49 2.87
N LEU A 98 -7.32 8.16 2.72
CA LEU A 98 -7.17 7.48 1.43
C LEU A 98 -8.50 7.40 0.67
N LYS A 99 -8.44 7.57 -0.65
CA LYS A 99 -9.62 7.52 -1.54
C LYS A 99 -9.40 6.62 -2.74
N ALA A 100 -10.50 6.34 -3.46
CA ALA A 100 -10.41 5.59 -4.70
C ALA A 100 -9.55 6.35 -5.71
N GLY A 101 -8.63 5.65 -6.38
CA GLY A 101 -7.62 6.22 -7.27
C GLY A 101 -6.24 6.41 -6.64
N ASP A 102 -6.15 6.51 -5.30
CA ASP A 102 -4.84 6.47 -4.63
C ASP A 102 -4.19 5.09 -4.81
N GLY A 103 -2.87 5.06 -4.91
CA GLY A 103 -2.06 3.85 -4.96
C GLY A 103 -1.45 3.53 -3.59
N CYS A 104 -1.33 2.23 -3.30
CA CYS A 104 -0.53 1.75 -2.18
C CYS A 104 0.46 0.69 -2.66
N VAL A 105 1.72 0.84 -2.30
CA VAL A 105 2.77 -0.18 -2.49
C VAL A 105 3.12 -0.76 -1.14
N PHE A 106 3.03 -2.08 -1.01
CA PHE A 106 3.28 -2.85 0.21
C PHE A 106 4.53 -3.70 0.01
N GLU A 107 5.59 -3.41 0.74
CA GLU A 107 6.83 -4.19 0.74
C GLU A 107 6.94 -5.05 2.00
N VAL A 108 7.27 -6.32 1.84
CA VAL A 108 7.41 -7.27 2.96
C VAL A 108 8.72 -7.00 3.69
N MET A 109 8.63 -6.46 4.91
CA MET A 109 9.81 -6.20 5.75
C MET A 109 10.16 -7.39 6.63
N GLU A 110 9.15 -8.09 7.14
CA GLU A 110 9.29 -9.28 7.96
C GLU A 110 8.13 -10.24 7.65
N CYS A 111 8.41 -11.52 7.46
CA CYS A 111 7.40 -12.57 7.35
C CYS A 111 7.85 -13.78 8.15
N SER A 112 7.20 -14.03 9.28
CA SER A 112 7.51 -15.13 10.20
C SER A 112 6.24 -15.93 10.54
N SER A 113 6.39 -16.95 11.37
CA SER A 113 5.24 -17.72 11.88
C SER A 113 4.35 -16.93 12.85
N THR A 114 4.83 -15.79 13.38
CA THR A 114 4.13 -15.01 14.40
C THR A 114 3.57 -13.70 13.90
N LYS A 115 4.17 -13.09 12.86
CA LYS A 115 3.68 -11.83 12.29
C LYS A 115 4.17 -11.58 10.86
N LEU A 116 3.43 -10.73 10.16
CA LEU A 116 3.81 -10.10 8.90
C LEU A 116 3.96 -8.59 9.12
N VAL A 117 5.06 -8.00 8.65
CA VAL A 117 5.26 -6.54 8.66
C VAL A 117 5.38 -6.06 7.22
N LEU A 118 4.51 -5.14 6.83
CA LEU A 118 4.50 -4.52 5.51
C LEU A 118 4.80 -3.03 5.64
N ARG A 119 5.86 -2.56 4.97
CA ARG A 119 6.08 -1.13 4.75
C ARG A 119 5.15 -0.69 3.63
N VAL A 120 4.35 0.33 3.88
CA VAL A 120 3.43 0.90 2.89
C VAL A 120 4.01 2.20 2.37
N GLN A 121 3.90 2.42 1.06
CA GLN A 121 4.11 3.71 0.41
C GLN A 121 2.79 4.12 -0.22
N ILE A 122 2.33 5.33 0.07
CA ILE A 122 1.08 5.87 -0.44
C ILE A 122 1.40 6.80 -1.60
N LEU A 123 0.72 6.58 -2.73
CA LEU A 123 0.82 7.37 -3.95
C LEU A 123 -0.52 8.09 -4.15
N ARG A 124 -0.53 9.42 -4.02
CA ARG A 124 -1.78 10.19 -4.18
C ARG A 124 -2.19 10.21 -5.64
N GLY A 125 -3.44 9.83 -5.90
CA GLY A 125 -4.03 9.80 -7.24
C GLY A 125 -4.68 11.12 -7.66
N ASP A 126 -4.40 12.21 -6.94
CA ASP A 126 -4.93 13.53 -7.27
C ASP A 126 -4.34 14.04 -8.58
N ILE A 127 -5.21 14.57 -9.43
CA ILE A 127 -4.79 15.30 -10.62
C ILE A 127 -4.23 16.65 -10.15
N PRO A 128 -2.98 16.99 -10.48
CA PRO A 128 -2.39 18.28 -10.14
C PRO A 128 -3.28 19.43 -10.62
N ALA A 129 -3.43 20.47 -9.79
CA ALA A 129 -4.31 21.61 -10.08
C ALA A 129 -3.93 22.30 -11.40
N GLU A 130 -2.64 22.27 -11.76
CA GLU A 130 -2.08 22.81 -12.99
C GLU A 130 -2.65 22.14 -14.25
N LEU A 131 -3.11 20.89 -14.15
CA LEU A 131 -3.78 20.16 -15.23
C LEU A 131 -5.30 20.38 -15.24
N LEU A 132 -5.90 20.72 -14.09
CA LEU A 132 -7.33 21.01 -13.99
C LEU A 132 -7.71 22.37 -14.58
N GLU A 133 -6.80 23.35 -14.53
CA GLU A 133 -7.05 24.70 -15.07
C GLU A 133 -6.83 24.81 -16.59
N LYS A 134 -6.03 23.92 -17.19
CA LYS A 134 -5.59 24.11 -18.59
C LYS A 134 -6.53 23.51 -19.63
N GLU A 135 -7.22 22.41 -19.36
CA GLU A 135 -7.89 21.66 -20.42
C GLU A 135 -9.15 20.98 -19.88
N LYS A 136 -10.33 21.59 -20.02
CA LYS A 136 -11.59 20.90 -19.74
C LYS A 136 -11.86 19.75 -20.72
N GLY A 137 -11.17 19.71 -21.87
CA GLY A 137 -11.27 18.63 -22.85
C GLY A 137 -12.64 18.46 -23.51
N ASP A 138 -13.60 19.32 -23.16
CA ASP A 138 -14.98 19.35 -23.65
C ASP A 138 -15.16 20.38 -24.79
N GLU A 139 -14.14 21.20 -25.04
CA GLU A 139 -14.08 22.12 -26.18
C GLU A 139 -13.50 21.41 -27.41
N ALA A 140 -14.20 21.49 -28.55
CA ALA A 140 -13.78 20.87 -29.81
C ALA A 140 -12.40 21.35 -30.31
N GLU A 141 -11.99 22.56 -29.91
CA GLU A 141 -10.71 23.18 -30.29
C GLU A 141 -9.55 22.77 -29.36
N LYS A 142 -9.84 22.07 -28.27
CA LYS A 142 -8.87 21.63 -27.25
C LYS A 142 -9.16 20.21 -26.78
N PRO A 143 -9.04 19.22 -27.69
CA PRO A 143 -9.30 17.83 -27.33
C PRO A 143 -8.22 17.30 -26.40
N ILE A 144 -8.60 16.40 -25.48
CA ILE A 144 -7.65 15.56 -24.78
C ILE A 144 -7.06 14.59 -25.81
N ILE A 145 -5.78 14.75 -26.14
CA ILE A 145 -5.06 13.85 -27.06
C ILE A 145 -4.38 12.75 -26.24
N LEU A 146 -4.73 11.50 -26.54
CA LEU A 146 -4.20 10.28 -25.91
C LEU A 146 -3.15 9.61 -26.77
#